data_AF-A0A2J4JQM7-F1
#
_entry.id   AF-A0A2J4JQM7-F1
#
_cell.length_a   1.000
_cell.length_b   1.000
_cell.length_c   1.000
_cell.angle_alpha   90.00
_cell.angle_beta   90.00
_cell.angle_gamma   90.00
#
_symmetry.space_group_name_H-M   'P 1'
#
loop_
_entity.id
_entity.type
_entity.pdbx_description
1 polymer ?
#
loop_
_entity_poly.entity_id
_entity_poly.type
_entity_poly.pdbx_seq_one_letter_code
_entity_poly.pdbx_strand_id
1 'polypeptide(L)'
;MFSERYVDRMISYHAGIFRSLIAGGEIRDEDPDTLAWMYVSPVITLLSVCDRQPEREAESLEKLDAHVKLFFRTFNIERGEK
;
A
#
# COMPACT_ATOMS: atom_id res chain seq x y z
N MET A 1 3.26 -3.10 19.59
CA MET A 1 3.62 -3.99 18.46
C MET A 1 2.31 -4.48 17.87
N PHE A 2 2.08 -4.30 16.57
CA PHE A 2 0.77 -4.60 15.97
C PHE A 2 0.32 -6.03 16.25
N SER A 3 -0.96 -6.21 16.54
CA SER A 3 -1.53 -7.57 16.61
C SER A 3 -1.59 -8.16 15.21
N GLU A 4 -1.44 -9.48 15.11
CA GLU A 4 -1.70 -10.25 13.88
C GLU A 4 -3.03 -9.82 13.25
N ARG A 5 -4.07 -9.71 14.07
CA ARG A 5 -5.39 -9.20 13.69
C ARG A 5 -5.41 -7.80 13.08
N TYR A 6 -4.52 -6.89 13.49
CA TYR A 6 -4.44 -5.54 12.91
C TYR A 6 -3.82 -5.60 11.51
N VAL A 7 -2.74 -6.37 11.37
CA VAL A 7 -2.06 -6.58 10.09
C VAL A 7 -3.00 -7.27 9.11
N ASP A 8 -3.60 -8.39 9.50
CA ASP A 8 -4.53 -9.17 8.66
C ASP A 8 -5.71 -8.33 8.20
N ARG A 9 -6.23 -7.45 9.06
CA ARG A 9 -7.35 -6.56 8.70
C ARG A 9 -6.94 -5.53 7.66
N MET A 10 -5.76 -4.94 7.78
CA MET A 10 -5.26 -3.99 6.78
C MET A 10 -4.98 -4.67 5.45
N ILE A 11 -4.37 -5.86 5.47
CA ILE A 11 -4.14 -6.67 4.27
C ILE A 11 -5.47 -7.02 3.60
N SER A 12 -6.41 -7.62 4.35
CA SER A 12 -7.72 -8.02 3.83
C SER A 12 -8.50 -6.84 3.22
N TYR A 13 -8.42 -5.66 3.85
CA TYR A 13 -9.05 -4.45 3.36
C TYR A 13 -8.44 -3.98 2.03
N HIS A 14 -7.10 -3.89 1.95
CA HIS A 14 -6.44 -3.45 0.72
C HIS A 14 -6.55 -4.49 -0.41
N ALA A 15 -6.52 -5.79 -0.09
CA ALA A 15 -6.76 -6.84 -1.08
C ALA A 15 -8.17 -6.71 -1.70
N GLY A 16 -9.18 -6.32 -0.89
CA GLY A 16 -10.52 -6.01 -1.40
C GLY A 16 -10.56 -4.80 -2.34
N ILE A 17 -9.81 -3.75 -2.02
CA ILE A 17 -9.67 -2.58 -2.89
C ILE A 17 -8.98 -2.97 -4.19
N PHE A 18 -7.86 -3.70 -4.14
CA PHE A 18 -7.11 -4.09 -5.33
C PHE A 18 -7.91 -5.04 -6.22
N ARG A 19 -8.66 -6.00 -5.67
CA ARG A 19 -9.64 -6.79 -6.45
C ARG A 19 -10.62 -5.92 -7.21
N SER A 20 -11.13 -4.86 -6.57
CA SER A 20 -12.10 -3.95 -7.20
C SER A 20 -11.46 -3.10 -8.30
N LEU A 21 -10.23 -2.63 -8.09
CA LEU A 21 -9.48 -1.85 -9.08
C LEU A 21 -9.06 -2.69 -10.29
N ILE A 22 -8.65 -3.94 -10.07
CA ILE A 22 -8.34 -4.91 -11.13
C ILE A 22 -9.59 -5.20 -11.95
N ALA A 23 -10.72 -5.51 -11.30
CA ALA A 23 -11.99 -5.74 -11.99
C ALA A 23 -12.47 -4.53 -12.80
N GLY A 24 -12.12 -3.31 -12.35
CA GLY A 24 -12.38 -2.06 -13.07
C GLY A 24 -11.38 -1.77 -14.20
N GLY A 25 -10.31 -2.55 -14.35
CA GLY A 25 -9.26 -2.30 -15.33
C GLY A 25 -8.42 -1.06 -15.04
N GLU A 26 -8.36 -0.61 -13.79
CA GLU A 26 -7.62 0.59 -13.38
C GLU A 26 -6.15 0.25 -13.04
N ILE A 27 -5.89 -0.97 -12.55
CA ILE A 27 -4.55 -1.48 -12.26
C ILE A 27 -4.32 -2.86 -12.90
N ARG A 28 -3.06 -3.24 -13.09
CA ARG A 28 -2.61 -4.54 -13.64
C ARG A 28 -3.23 -5.72 -12.87
N ASP A 29 -3.58 -6.78 -13.59
CA ASP A 29 -4.16 -8.03 -13.07
C ASP A 29 -3.09 -8.89 -12.39
N GLU A 30 -2.67 -8.47 -11.21
CA GLU A 30 -1.73 -9.17 -10.34
C GLU A 30 -2.46 -9.78 -9.12
N ASP A 31 -1.77 -10.64 -8.35
CA ASP A 31 -2.36 -11.20 -7.13
C ASP A 31 -2.69 -10.10 -6.08
N PRO A 32 -3.97 -9.91 -5.73
CA PRO A 32 -4.41 -8.76 -4.91
C PRO A 32 -3.93 -8.84 -3.46
N ASP A 33 -3.76 -10.04 -2.92
CA ASP A 33 -3.25 -10.25 -1.57
C ASP A 33 -1.74 -9.92 -1.50
N THR A 34 -0.97 -10.28 -2.53
CA THR A 34 0.43 -9.89 -2.68
C THR A 34 0.57 -8.37 -2.87
N LEU A 35 -0.28 -7.74 -3.69
CA LEU A 35 -0.33 -6.29 -3.82
C LEU A 35 -0.62 -5.60 -2.48
N ALA A 36 -1.54 -6.15 -1.68
CA ALA A 36 -1.84 -5.66 -0.33
C ALA A 36 -0.63 -5.74 0.60
N TRP A 37 0.10 -6.85 0.60
CA TRP A 37 1.34 -6.98 1.36
C TRP A 37 2.40 -5.96 0.93
N MET A 38 2.62 -5.80 -0.38
CA MET A 38 3.57 -4.82 -0.91
C MET A 38 3.18 -3.39 -0.53
N TYR A 39 1.89 -3.06 -0.59
CA TYR A 39 1.40 -1.72 -0.28
C TYR A 39 1.47 -1.42 1.22
N VAL A 40 1.02 -2.33 2.07
CA VAL A 40 0.81 -2.09 3.51
C VAL A 40 2.11 -2.23 4.33
N SER A 41 3.06 -3.08 3.92
CA SER A 41 4.28 -3.34 4.72
C SER A 41 5.10 -2.07 5.01
N PRO A 42 5.34 -1.15 4.05
CA PRO A 42 6.01 0.11 4.34
C PRO A 42 5.20 1.02 5.26
N VAL A 43 3.87 1.03 5.14
CA VAL A 43 2.98 1.82 6.02
C VAL A 43 3.12 1.40 7.48
N ILE A 44 3.05 0.08 7.75
CA ILE A 44 3.24 -0.50 9.09
C ILE A 44 4.63 -0.16 9.64
N THR A 45 5.64 -0.29 8.79
CA THR A 45 7.04 -0.04 9.17
C THR A 45 7.24 1.41 9.56
N LEU A 46 6.77 2.35 8.76
CA LEU A 46 6.90 3.78 9.01
C LEU A 46 6.08 4.22 10.23
N LEU A 47 4.86 3.70 10.41
CA LEU A 47 4.07 3.97 11.62
C LEU A 47 4.81 3.49 12.89
N SER A 48 5.47 2.32 12.83
CA SER A 48 6.28 1.81 13.95
C SER A 48 7.52 2.64 14.25
N VAL A 49 8.02 3.37 13.26
CA VAL A 49 9.12 4.34 13.44
C VAL A 49 8.57 5.58 14.12
N CYS A 50 7.50 6.18 13.59
CA CYS A 50 6.88 7.38 14.16
C CYS A 50 6.44 7.17 15.62
N ASP A 51 5.89 6.00 15.95
CA ASP A 51 5.46 5.65 17.32
C ASP A 51 6.62 5.69 18.33
N ARG A 52 7.85 5.40 17.88
CA ARG A 52 9.06 5.40 18.72
C ARG A 52 9.89 6.67 18.60
N GLN A 53 9.81 7.35 17.47
CA GLN A 53 10.64 8.49 17.05
C GLN A 53 9.73 9.52 16.37
N PRO A 54 8.92 10.27 17.14
CA PRO A 54 7.95 11.22 16.59
C PRO A 54 8.62 12.33 15.75
N GLU A 55 9.87 12.68 16.03
CA GLU A 55 10.66 13.64 15.26
C GLU A 55 10.88 13.22 13.79
N ARG A 56 10.65 11.94 13.47
CA ARG A 56 10.79 11.40 12.11
C ARG A 56 9.47 11.32 11.34
N GLU A 57 8.40 11.90 11.86
CA GLU A 57 7.09 11.89 11.21
C GLU A 57 7.15 12.51 9.81
N ALA A 58 7.78 13.69 9.68
CA ALA A 58 7.92 14.38 8.39
C ALA A 58 8.68 13.52 7.35
N GLU A 59 9.83 12.97 7.74
CA GLU A 59 10.61 12.04 6.89
C GLU A 59 9.79 10.80 6.49
N SER A 60 8.99 10.29 7.42
CA SER A 60 8.15 9.10 7.19
C SER A 60 6.99 9.38 6.26
N LEU A 61 6.39 10.57 6.34
CA LEU A 61 5.35 11.02 5.41
C LEU A 61 5.90 11.19 3.99
N GLU A 62 7.10 11.74 3.83
CA GLU A 62 7.76 11.85 2.53
C GLU A 62 8.02 10.47 1.90
N LYS A 63 8.49 9.50 2.70
CA LYS A 63 8.68 8.12 2.23
C LYS A 63 7.36 7.44 1.85
N LEU A 64 6.32 7.67 2.64
CA LEU A 64 4.99 7.12 2.37
C LEU A 64 4.41 7.69 1.06
N ASP A 65 4.52 8.99 0.84
CA ASP A 65 4.10 9.64 -0.41
C ASP A 65 4.86 9.08 -1.61
N ALA A 66 6.18 8.95 -1.51
CA ALA A 66 7.00 8.36 -2.56
C ALA A 66 6.63 6.90 -2.86
N HIS A 67 6.37 6.10 -1.82
CA HIS A 67 5.91 4.71 -1.93
C HIS A 67 4.58 4.61 -2.66
N VAL A 68 3.58 5.41 -2.26
CA VAL A 68 2.25 5.40 -2.88
C VAL A 68 2.33 5.80 -4.35
N LYS A 69 3.08 6.86 -4.67
CA LYS A 69 3.28 7.32 -6.06
C LYS A 69 3.98 6.27 -6.91
N LEU A 70 5.03 5.64 -6.39
CA LEU A 70 5.73 4.57 -7.09
C LEU A 70 4.82 3.36 -7.32
N PHE A 71 4.09 2.91 -6.29
CA PHE A 71 3.17 1.79 -6.39
C PHE A 71 2.16 1.99 -7.51
N PHE A 72 1.47 3.13 -7.54
CA PHE A 72 0.48 3.40 -8.58
C PHE A 72 1.11 3.63 -9.95
N ARG A 73 2.30 4.24 -10.05
CA ARG A 73 3.02 4.30 -11.34
C ARG A 73 3.36 2.90 -11.87
N THR A 74 3.73 1.98 -10.98
CA THR A 74 4.13 0.62 -11.32
C THR A 74 2.96 -0.31 -11.62
N PHE A 75 1.76 -0.06 -11.08
CA PHE A 75 0.62 -0.96 -11.25
C PHE A 75 -0.58 -0.35 -11.97
N ASN A 76 -0.71 0.97 -12.11
CA ASN A 76 -1.77 1.55 -12.93
C ASN A 76 -1.62 1.17 -14.40
N ILE A 77 -2.76 0.98 -15.05
CA ILE A 77 -2.84 0.89 -16.50
C ILE A 77 -3.01 2.33 -17.01
N GLU A 78 -2.04 2.83 -17.78
CA GLU A 78 -2.22 4.12 -18.45
C GLU A 78 -3.35 3.98 -19.47
N ARG A 79 -4.34 4.88 -19.44
CA ARG A 79 -5.37 5.00 -20.49
C ARG A 79 -4.70 5.52 -21.78
N GLY A 80 -3.93 4.67 -22.45
CA GLY A 80 -3.15 4.97 -23.64
C GLY A 80 -2.77 3.75 -24.47
N GLU A 81 -2.83 2.53 -23.91
CA GLU A 81 -2.59 1.27 -24.64
C GLU A 81 -3.86 0.40 -24.59
N LYS A 82 -4.85 0.77 -25.41
CA LYS A 82 -5.93 -0.13 -25.84
C LYS A 82 -5.76 -0.44 -27.31
#